data_AF-Q30UB2-F1
#
_entry.id   AF-Q30UB2-F1
#
_cell.length_a   1.000
_cell.length_b   1.000
_cell.length_c   1.000
_cell.angle_alpha   90.00
_cell.angle_beta   90.00
_cell.angle_gamma   90.00
#
_symmetry.space_group_name_H-M   'P 1'
#
loop_
_entity.id
_entity.type
_entity.pdbx_description
1 polymer ?
#
loop_
_entity_poly.entity_id
_entity_poly.type
_entity_poly.pdbx_seq_one_letter_code
_entity_poly.pdbx_strand_id
1 'polypeptide(L)'
;MKKAAALRYDVEKEGAPRVVAKGQGRSAENIIKIAQLHNLPIRKDEDLIELLSKVELDKEVPSALYKAVAEVFSFIYKISKKE
;
A
#
# COMPACT_ATOMS: atom_id res chain seq x y z
N MET A 1 -7.80 15.69 4.11
CA MET A 1 -7.93 14.74 5.24
C MET A 1 -6.93 13.61 5.05
N LYS A 2 -6.28 13.11 6.09
CA LYS A 2 -5.23 12.06 5.98
C LYS A 2 -5.84 10.76 5.44
N LYS A 3 -5.17 10.10 4.49
CA LYS A 3 -5.57 8.80 3.92
C LYS A 3 -4.44 7.79 4.09
N ALA A 4 -4.79 6.51 4.16
CA ALA A 4 -3.83 5.41 4.18
C ALA A 4 -4.44 4.18 3.50
N ALA A 5 -3.58 3.40 2.84
CA ALA A 5 -3.90 2.09 2.29
C ALA A 5 -2.74 1.15 2.58
N ALA A 6 -3.06 -0.12 2.85
CA ALA A 6 -2.09 -1.18 3.07
C ALA A 6 -2.24 -2.24 1.98
N LEU A 7 -1.09 -2.69 1.46
CA LEU A 7 -1.01 -3.71 0.42
C LEU A 7 -0.44 -5.00 0.99
N ARG A 8 -0.97 -6.13 0.54
CA ARG A 8 -0.37 -7.45 0.71
C ARG A 8 -0.15 -8.05 -0.67
N TYR A 9 0.92 -8.83 -0.84
CA TYR A 9 1.12 -9.59 -2.06
C TYR A 9 1.67 -10.98 -1.74
N ASP A 10 0.87 -12.00 -2.04
CA ASP A 10 1.29 -13.40 -2.00
C ASP A 10 1.57 -13.89 -3.43
N VAL A 11 2.84 -13.88 -3.84
CA VAL A 11 3.28 -14.20 -5.21
C VAL A 11 2.93 -15.61 -5.67
N GLU A 12 2.67 -16.53 -4.74
CA GLU A 12 2.35 -17.92 -5.06
C GLU A 12 0.84 -18.11 -5.33
N LYS A 13 0.00 -17.19 -4.84
CA LYS A 13 -1.47 -17.35 -4.82
C LYS A 13 -2.22 -16.25 -5.56
N GLU A 14 -1.61 -15.08 -5.72
CA GLU A 14 -2.27 -13.88 -6.24
C GLU A 14 -1.61 -13.41 -7.53
N GLY A 15 -2.42 -12.98 -8.50
CA GLY A 15 -1.91 -12.41 -9.76
C GLY A 15 -1.47 -10.95 -9.62
N ALA A 16 -1.91 -10.27 -8.56
CA ALA A 16 -1.56 -8.89 -8.24
C ALA A 16 -1.70 -8.62 -6.72
N PRO A 17 -1.07 -7.55 -6.21
CA PRO A 17 -1.21 -7.17 -4.80
C PRO A 17 -2.65 -6.80 -4.44
N ARG A 18 -3.06 -7.08 -3.21
CA ARG A 18 -4.38 -6.81 -2.66
C ARG A 18 -4.36 -5.62 -1.70
N VAL A 19 -5.40 -4.80 -1.74
CA VAL A 19 -5.66 -3.79 -0.71
C VAL A 19 -6.33 -4.46 0.49
N VAL A 20 -5.59 -4.65 1.57
CA VAL A 20 -6.07 -5.33 2.80
C VAL A 20 -6.53 -4.36 3.89
N ALA A 21 -6.17 -3.08 3.77
CA ALA A 21 -6.71 -2.02 4.61
C ALA A 21 -6.76 -0.71 3.84
N LYS A 22 -7.78 0.10 4.09
CA LYS A 22 -7.84 1.49 3.64
C LYS A 22 -8.64 2.34 4.62
N GLY A 23 -8.30 3.61 4.74
CA GLY A 23 -8.97 4.48 5.69
C GLY A 23 -8.65 5.95 5.50
N GLN A 24 -9.43 6.78 6.18
CA GLN A 24 -9.28 8.22 6.18
C GLN A 24 -9.44 8.78 7.60
N GLY A 25 -8.84 9.93 7.88
CA GLY A 25 -8.82 10.53 9.22
C GLY A 25 -8.26 9.55 10.25
N ARG A 26 -9.03 9.30 11.32
CA ARG A 26 -8.63 8.42 12.44
C ARG A 26 -8.31 6.99 12.00
N SER A 27 -9.03 6.44 11.03
CA SER A 27 -8.74 5.09 10.51
C SER A 27 -7.40 5.04 9.79
N ALA A 28 -7.05 6.09 9.04
CA ALA A 28 -5.73 6.19 8.39
C ALA A 28 -4.60 6.26 9.41
N GLU A 29 -4.80 7.02 10.49
CA GLU A 29 -3.83 7.12 11.59
C GLU A 29 -3.61 5.77 12.27
N ASN A 30 -4.68 5.01 12.52
CA ASN A 30 -4.58 3.67 13.09
C ASN A 30 -3.83 2.69 12.16
N ILE A 31 -4.10 2.71 10.86
CA ILE A 31 -3.39 1.87 9.87
C ILE A 31 -1.89 2.16 9.92
N ILE A 32 -1.51 3.45 9.90
CA ILE A 32 -0.11 3.87 9.96
C ILE A 32 0.53 3.45 11.28
N LYS A 33 -0.16 3.63 12.40
CA LYS A 33 0.33 3.23 13.72
C LYS A 33 0.61 1.73 13.79
N ILE A 34 -0.32 0.90 13.29
CA ILE A 34 -0.14 -0.55 13.25
C ILE A 34 1.05 -0.91 12.35
N ALA A 35 1.17 -0.31 11.17
CA ALA A 35 2.30 -0.54 10.27
C ALA A 35 3.64 -0.21 10.95
N GLN A 36 3.73 0.88 11.72
CA GLN A 36 4.92 1.23 12.50
C GLN A 36 5.23 0.20 13.59
N LEU A 37 4.22 -0.26 14.34
CA LEU A 37 4.41 -1.27 15.39
C LEU A 37 4.97 -2.60 14.85
N HIS A 38 4.62 -2.94 13.61
CA HIS A 38 5.10 -4.15 12.94
C HIS A 38 6.32 -3.91 12.04
N ASN A 39 6.95 -2.73 12.11
CA ASN A 39 8.09 -2.34 11.28
C ASN A 39 7.85 -2.51 9.77
N LEU A 40 6.61 -2.28 9.32
CA LEU A 40 6.28 -2.31 7.90
C LEU A 40 6.75 -1.02 7.21
N PRO A 41 7.28 -1.09 5.97
CA PRO A 41 7.64 0.10 5.20
C PRO A 41 6.45 1.03 4.97
N ILE A 42 6.65 2.32 5.17
CA ILE A 42 5.62 3.34 4.97
C ILE A 42 6.14 4.37 3.96
N ARG A 43 5.42 4.52 2.84
CA ARG A 43 5.66 5.55 1.85
C ARG A 43 4.58 6.63 1.95
N LYS A 44 4.99 7.89 2.06
CA LYS A 44 4.10 9.04 1.98
C LYS A 44 4.11 9.56 0.55
N ASP A 45 2.97 9.45 -0.13
CA ASP A 45 2.81 9.83 -1.53
C ASP A 45 1.34 10.13 -1.80
N GLU A 46 1.02 11.39 -2.13
CA GLU A 46 -0.36 11.88 -2.25
C GLU A 46 -1.05 11.38 -3.53
N ASP A 47 -0.31 11.22 -4.61
CA ASP A 47 -0.86 10.72 -5.88
C ASP A 47 -1.16 9.23 -5.78
N LEU A 48 -0.20 8.47 -5.23
CA LEU A 48 -0.35 7.03 -5.04
C LEU A 48 -1.51 6.70 -4.11
N ILE A 49 -1.65 7.42 -2.98
CA ILE A 49 -2.75 7.16 -2.06
C ILE A 49 -4.10 7.45 -2.70
N GLU A 50 -4.21 8.49 -3.55
CA GLU A 50 -5.48 8.83 -4.20
C GLU A 50 -5.90 7.77 -5.23
N LEU A 51 -4.93 7.16 -5.92
CA LEU A 51 -5.16 6.02 -6.80
C LEU A 51 -5.56 4.77 -6.02
N LEU A 52 -4.80 4.39 -5.00
CA LEU A 52 -5.06 3.18 -4.22
C LEU A 52 -6.35 3.27 -3.39
N SER A 53 -6.76 4.48 -3.00
CA SER A 53 -8.03 4.71 -2.27
C SER A 53 -9.26 4.29 -3.09
N LYS A 54 -9.15 4.29 -4.43
CA LYS A 54 -10.23 3.91 -5.36
C LYS A 54 -10.39 2.39 -5.48
N VAL A 55 -9.39 1.61 -5.08
CA VAL A 55 -9.46 0.15 -5.11
C VAL A 55 -10.39 -0.34 -4.00
N GLU A 56 -11.22 -1.32 -4.30
CA GLU A 56 -12.10 -1.95 -3.31
C GLU A 56 -11.29 -2.67 -2.22
N LEU A 57 -11.83 -2.69 -1.01
CA LEU A 57 -11.19 -3.41 0.10
C LEU A 57 -11.23 -4.92 -0.19
N ASP A 58 -10.15 -5.61 0.18
CA ASP A 58 -9.95 -7.04 -0.04
C ASP A 58 -10.03 -7.46 -1.51
N LYS A 59 -9.70 -6.55 -2.43
CA LYS A 59 -9.57 -6.84 -3.86
C LYS A 59 -8.15 -6.61 -4.35
N GLU A 60 -7.80 -7.37 -5.38
CA GLU A 60 -6.56 -7.18 -6.12
C GLU A 60 -6.57 -5.82 -6.80
N VAL A 61 -5.40 -5.19 -6.86
CA VAL A 61 -5.22 -3.94 -7.57
C VAL A 61 -5.49 -4.18 -9.06
N PRO A 62 -6.34 -3.38 -9.72
CA PRO A 62 -6.60 -3.54 -11.14
C PRO A 62 -5.35 -3.23 -11.98
N SER A 63 -5.27 -3.83 -13.16
CA SER A 63 -4.15 -3.65 -14.11
C SER A 63 -3.85 -2.19 -14.44
N ALA A 64 -4.88 -1.34 -14.51
CA ALA A 64 -4.75 0.10 -14.72
C ALA A 64 -3.88 0.81 -13.67
N LEU A 65 -3.71 0.23 -12.48
CA LEU A 65 -2.94 0.78 -11.37
C LEU A 65 -1.61 0.05 -11.12
N TYR A 66 -1.21 -0.89 -11.98
CA TYR A 66 0.04 -1.64 -11.83
C TYR A 66 1.27 -0.73 -11.80
N LYS A 67 1.27 0.36 -12.58
CA LYS A 67 2.37 1.34 -12.54
C LYS A 67 2.53 1.94 -11.14
N ALA A 68 1.43 2.32 -10.50
CA ALA A 68 1.44 2.89 -9.16
C ALA A 68 1.96 1.89 -8.12
N VAL A 69 1.57 0.62 -8.25
CA VAL A 69 2.07 -0.47 -7.38
C VAL A 69 3.55 -0.78 -7.63
N ALA A 70 4.00 -0.76 -8.88
CA ALA A 70 5.41 -0.95 -9.22
C ALA A 70 6.31 0.11 -8.57
N GLU A 71 5.82 1.34 -8.41
CA GLU A 71 6.54 2.37 -7.65
C GLU A 71 6.68 2.03 -6.16
N VAL A 72 5.67 1.39 -5.55
CA VAL A 72 5.75 0.90 -4.16
C VAL A 72 6.83 -0.16 -4.04
N PHE A 73 6.86 -1.12 -4.96
CA PHE A 73 7.90 -2.16 -4.97
C PHE A 73 9.29 -1.58 -5.24
N SER A 74 9.42 -0.61 -6.13
CA SER A 74 10.69 0.08 -6.37
C SER A 74 11.20 0.78 -5.10
N PHE A 75 10.30 1.39 -4.33
CA PHE A 75 10.63 1.97 -3.03
C PHE A 75 11.12 0.91 -2.04
N ILE A 76 10.38 -0.20 -1.89
CA ILE A 76 10.77 -1.31 -1.01
C ILE A 76 12.16 -1.85 -1.40
N TYR A 77 12.39 -2.06 -2.70
CA TYR A 77 13.68 -2.54 -3.21
C TYR A 77 14.82 -1.58 -2.85
N LYS A 78 14.62 -0.26 -3.05
CA LYS A 78 15.63 0.77 -2.73
C LYS A 78 16.01 0.80 -1.25
N ILE A 79 15.04 0.64 -0.35
CA ILE A 79 15.34 0.63 1.09
C ILE A 79 15.92 -0.72 1.55
N SER A 80 15.55 -1.83 0.92
CA SER A 80 16.11 -3.15 1.21
C SER A 80 17.56 -3.32 0.73
N LYS A 81 17.95 -2.63 -0.36
CA LYS A 81 19.30 -2.70 -0.92
C LYS A 81 20.31 -1.77 -0.23
N LYS A 82 19.89 -1.06 0.82
CA LYS A 82 20.74 -0.13 1.56
C LYS A 82 21.42 -0.80 2.78
N GLU A 83 21.49 -2.12 2.77
CA GLU A 83 22.31 -2.94 3.68
C GLU A 83 23.66 -3.27 3.06
#